data_AF-A0A7J6PK33-F1
#
_entry.id   AF-A0A7J6PK33-F1
#
_cell.length_a   1.000
_cell.length_b   1.000
_cell.length_c   1.000
_cell.angle_alpha   90.00
_cell.angle_beta   90.00
_cell.angle_gamma   90.00
#
_symmetry.space_group_name_H-M   'P 1'
#
loop_
_entity.id
_entity.type
_entity.pdbx_description
1 polymer ?
#
loop_
_entity_poly.entity_id
_entity_poly.type
_entity_poly.pdbx_seq_one_letter_code
_entity_poly.pdbx_strand_id
1 'polypeptide(L)'
;MWGSSDSHTFSGVAVVAVSIVNSNAREQRQLRESAAEIMPMLRFVLLGAFLPCRDVPRNGRRKRRTSGPVLTASEAARMSDYRLASPADGDSNWIDENFEAPTDAARPDILHQTLMQILDSEANKFGCVGDIIVALDSLQTGRALCVTSDFVVPRTYGKFSRCVAAAVQGQLQIAGLYLVDEQRPAGERDYVMGLTVGGRYLNTVDLSDTLKYLMTSVDSDGKIVIAMGVTSHTDPVASGELAKVVFDSSGGAVDYVSVSRMGLTASWAAGKVCEAVVL
;
A
#
# COMPACT_ATOMS: atom_id res chain seq x y z
N MET A 1 -56.07 17.61 20.39
CA MET A 1 -54.79 18.33 20.26
C MET A 1 -53.95 17.86 21.43
N TRP A 2 -52.90 17.06 21.29
CA TRP A 2 -51.67 17.28 20.52
C TRP A 2 -51.23 16.00 19.78
N GLY A 3 -50.61 16.20 18.61
CA GLY A 3 -50.26 15.15 17.65
C GLY A 3 -48.99 14.38 18.01
N SER A 4 -48.99 13.13 17.57
CA SER A 4 -47.83 12.26 17.41
C SER A 4 -46.88 12.87 16.36
N SER A 5 -45.58 12.82 16.64
CA SER A 5 -44.52 13.14 15.70
C SER A 5 -43.70 11.89 15.41
N ASP A 6 -43.85 11.41 14.18
CA ASP A 6 -43.18 10.28 13.58
C ASP A 6 -41.66 10.44 13.56
N SER A 7 -40.96 9.43 14.07
CA SER A 7 -39.52 9.25 13.91
C SER A 7 -39.28 8.13 12.89
N HIS A 8 -39.17 8.47 11.61
CA HIS A 8 -38.73 7.53 10.59
C HIS A 8 -37.69 8.15 9.64
N THR A 9 -36.72 7.29 9.28
CA THR A 9 -35.90 7.30 8.07
C THR A 9 -34.73 8.29 7.94
N PHE A 10 -33.60 7.96 8.57
CA PHE A 10 -32.25 8.32 8.06
C PHE A 10 -31.35 7.11 7.75
N SER A 11 -31.82 5.88 7.99
CA SER A 11 -31.04 4.65 7.78
C SER A 11 -30.98 4.19 6.32
N GLY A 12 -31.98 4.54 5.48
CA GLY A 12 -32.08 4.02 4.11
C GLY A 12 -31.11 4.70 3.13
N VAL A 13 -30.86 6.00 3.29
CA VAL A 13 -30.07 6.79 2.34
C VAL A 13 -28.59 6.40 2.37
N ALA A 14 -28.04 6.09 3.54
CA ALA A 14 -26.64 5.68 3.67
C ALA A 14 -26.38 4.28 3.06
N VAL A 15 -27.31 3.34 3.23
CA VAL A 15 -27.19 1.97 2.66
C VAL A 15 -27.30 2.02 1.14
N VAL A 16 -28.19 2.84 0.60
CA VAL A 16 -28.35 3.03 -0.84
C VAL A 16 -27.13 3.73 -1.44
N ALA A 17 -26.56 4.74 -0.77
CA ALA A 17 -25.33 5.39 -1.23
C ALA A 17 -24.13 4.44 -1.29
N VAL A 18 -23.93 3.59 -0.27
CA VAL A 18 -22.85 2.58 -0.26
C VAL A 18 -23.08 1.49 -1.31
N SER A 19 -24.33 1.07 -1.51
CA SER A 19 -24.71 0.13 -2.57
C SER A 19 -24.42 0.70 -3.97
N ILE A 20 -24.75 1.97 -4.21
CA ILE A 20 -24.55 2.65 -5.50
C ILE A 20 -23.06 2.89 -5.78
N VAL A 21 -22.28 3.24 -4.75
CA VAL A 21 -20.81 3.39 -4.89
C VAL A 21 -20.17 2.04 -5.20
N ASN A 22 -20.61 0.95 -4.55
CA ASN A 22 -20.09 -0.40 -4.83
C ASN A 22 -20.54 -0.96 -6.19
N SER A 23 -21.76 -0.66 -6.65
CA SER A 23 -22.19 -1.06 -8.00
C SER A 23 -21.46 -0.29 -9.08
N ASN A 24 -21.24 1.02 -8.88
CA ASN A 24 -20.45 1.84 -9.80
C ASN A 24 -18.98 1.43 -9.82
N ALA A 25 -18.40 1.04 -8.69
CA ALA A 25 -17.03 0.52 -8.63
C ALA A 25 -16.91 -0.85 -9.35
N ARG A 26 -17.93 -1.71 -9.24
CA ARG A 26 -17.98 -3.00 -9.96
C ARG A 26 -18.21 -2.83 -11.46
N GLU A 27 -19.09 -1.92 -11.87
CA GLU A 27 -19.30 -1.59 -13.28
C GLU A 27 -18.07 -0.89 -13.89
N GLN A 28 -17.44 0.03 -13.17
CA GLN A 28 -16.17 0.63 -13.61
C GLN A 28 -15.04 -0.40 -13.67
N ARG A 29 -15.02 -1.39 -12.77
CA ARG A 29 -14.08 -2.50 -12.81
C ARG A 29 -14.35 -3.43 -13.99
N GLN A 30 -15.60 -3.78 -14.27
CA GLN A 30 -15.96 -4.57 -15.45
C GLN A 30 -15.68 -3.82 -16.75
N LEU A 31 -15.94 -2.51 -16.80
CA LEU A 31 -15.62 -1.66 -17.95
C LEU A 31 -14.10 -1.53 -18.14
N ARG A 32 -13.33 -1.43 -17.05
CA ARG A 32 -11.85 -1.49 -17.08
C ARG A 32 -11.33 -2.87 -17.49
N GLU A 33 -11.94 -3.95 -17.03
CA GLU A 33 -11.59 -5.32 -17.41
C GLU A 33 -11.94 -5.60 -18.89
N SER A 34 -12.97 -4.96 -19.44
CA SER A 34 -13.35 -5.06 -20.87
C SER A 34 -12.63 -4.08 -21.80
N ALA A 35 -12.10 -2.98 -21.26
CA ALA A 35 -11.32 -1.98 -22.00
C ALA A 35 -9.80 -2.13 -21.78
N ALA A 36 -9.37 -3.08 -20.95
CA ALA A 36 -7.99 -3.54 -20.86
C ALA A 36 -7.64 -4.35 -22.11
N GLU A 37 -7.59 -3.66 -23.25
CA GLU A 37 -6.61 -3.95 -24.29
C GLU A 37 -5.24 -3.93 -23.61
N ILE A 38 -4.77 -5.12 -23.20
CA ILE A 38 -3.40 -5.55 -22.88
C ILE A 38 -2.42 -4.39 -22.64
N MET A 39 -2.68 -3.57 -21.63
CA MET A 39 -1.67 -2.66 -21.10
C MET A 39 -1.07 -3.33 -19.87
N PRO A 40 0.24 -3.63 -19.87
CA PRO A 40 0.89 -4.22 -18.71
C PRO A 40 0.73 -3.29 -17.51
N MET A 41 0.24 -3.86 -16.41
CA MET A 41 0.02 -3.12 -15.16
C MET A 41 1.29 -3.12 -14.33
N LEU A 42 1.64 -1.94 -13.80
CA LEU A 42 2.61 -1.79 -12.73
C LEU A 42 2.04 -2.38 -11.43
N ARG A 43 2.84 -3.17 -10.74
CA ARG A 43 2.60 -3.59 -9.36
C ARG A 43 3.72 -3.05 -8.49
N PHE A 44 3.39 -2.30 -7.45
CA PHE A 44 4.40 -1.86 -6.48
C PHE A 44 4.53 -2.88 -5.35
N VAL A 45 5.78 -3.19 -4.99
CA VAL A 45 6.13 -3.99 -3.82
C VAL A 45 6.98 -3.13 -2.90
N LEU A 46 6.37 -2.66 -1.81
CA LEU A 46 6.97 -1.79 -0.83
C LEU A 46 7.59 -2.64 0.28
N LEU A 47 8.92 -2.65 0.36
CA LEU A 47 9.71 -3.53 1.22
C LEU A 47 10.15 -2.84 2.52
N GLY A 48 10.30 -3.63 3.58
CA GLY A 48 10.87 -3.20 4.85
C GLY A 48 9.92 -2.37 5.72
N ALA A 49 8.61 -2.49 5.50
CA ALA A 49 7.63 -1.76 6.29
C ALA A 49 7.48 -2.40 7.68
N PHE A 50 8.09 -1.80 8.69
CA PHE A 50 7.87 -2.14 10.09
C PHE A 50 6.75 -1.27 10.67
N LEU A 51 5.58 -1.85 10.92
CA LEU A 51 4.33 -1.14 11.28
C LEU A 51 3.81 -1.51 12.69
N PRO A 52 4.58 -1.22 13.77
CA PRO A 52 4.21 -1.62 15.13
C PRO A 52 2.91 -0.92 15.54
N CYS A 53 1.97 -1.69 16.09
CA CYS A 53 0.66 -1.17 16.49
C CYS A 53 0.61 -0.93 17.99
N ARG A 54 0.34 0.33 18.39
CA ARG A 54 0.17 0.73 19.78
C ARG A 54 -1.29 1.00 20.08
N ASP A 55 -1.75 0.52 21.24
CA ASP A 55 -3.08 0.83 21.75
C ASP A 55 -3.25 2.34 21.94
N VAL A 56 -4.39 2.87 21.52
CA VAL A 56 -4.80 4.24 21.82
C VAL A 56 -5.63 4.20 23.10
N PRO A 57 -5.17 4.83 24.21
CA PRO A 57 -5.92 4.84 25.45
C PRO A 57 -7.33 5.39 25.22
N ARG A 58 -8.35 4.55 25.46
CA ARG A 58 -9.76 4.94 25.41
C ARG A 58 -10.38 4.75 26.78
N ASN A 59 -10.86 5.84 27.36
CA ASN A 59 -11.71 5.80 28.55
C ASN A 59 -13.06 5.14 28.18
N GLY A 60 -13.21 3.84 28.46
CA GLY A 60 -14.51 3.19 28.61
C GLY A 60 -15.26 2.72 27.37
N ARG A 61 -14.64 2.54 26.19
CA ARG A 61 -15.30 1.89 25.04
C ARG A 61 -14.97 0.40 24.98
N ARG A 62 -16.01 -0.45 24.95
CA ARG A 62 -15.90 -1.91 24.79
C ARG A 62 -15.20 -2.26 23.46
N LYS A 63 -14.20 -3.16 23.50
CA LYS A 63 -13.60 -3.81 22.32
C LYS A 63 -14.71 -4.44 21.47
N ARG A 64 -14.94 -3.88 20.28
CA ARG A 64 -15.98 -4.36 19.36
C ARG A 64 -15.33 -5.31 18.36
N ARG A 65 -15.40 -6.62 18.58
CA ARG A 65 -15.05 -7.62 17.55
C ARG A 65 -16.11 -7.56 16.44
N THR A 66 -15.70 -7.33 15.20
CA THR A 66 -16.63 -7.08 14.08
C THR A 66 -16.89 -8.32 13.24
N SER A 67 -18.16 -8.70 13.19
CA SER A 67 -18.84 -9.21 11.98
C SER A 67 -19.67 -8.08 11.37
N GLY A 68 -19.03 -6.95 11.03
CA GLY A 68 -19.66 -5.71 10.57
C GLY A 68 -19.44 -5.43 9.08
N PRO A 69 -20.14 -4.43 8.51
CA PRO A 69 -19.97 -4.03 7.11
C PRO A 69 -18.54 -3.54 6.82
N VAL A 70 -18.12 -3.68 5.55
CA VAL A 70 -16.85 -3.14 5.04
C VAL A 70 -16.81 -1.62 5.24
N LEU A 71 -15.77 -1.12 5.90
CA LEU A 71 -15.63 0.29 6.27
C LEU A 71 -14.78 1.06 5.27
N THR A 72 -15.07 2.35 5.10
CA THR A 72 -14.14 3.27 4.45
C THR A 72 -12.91 3.52 5.35
N ALA A 73 -11.79 3.97 4.76
CA ALA A 73 -10.57 4.29 5.51
C ALA A 73 -10.81 5.31 6.64
N SER A 74 -11.68 6.31 6.41
CA SER A 74 -12.02 7.32 7.42
C SER A 74 -12.85 6.76 8.58
N GLU A 75 -13.77 5.84 8.30
CA GLU A 75 -14.56 5.17 9.34
C GLU A 75 -13.70 4.22 10.15
N ALA A 76 -12.85 3.43 9.48
CA ALA A 76 -11.90 2.55 10.13
C ALA A 76 -10.95 3.33 11.06
N ALA A 77 -10.41 4.46 10.60
CA ALA A 77 -9.58 5.33 11.44
C ALA A 77 -10.29 5.81 12.71
N ARG A 78 -11.57 6.20 12.60
CA ARG A 78 -12.39 6.62 13.76
C ARG A 78 -12.69 5.46 14.70
N MET A 79 -12.89 4.27 14.17
CA MET A 79 -13.27 3.09 14.95
C MET A 79 -12.09 2.41 15.62
N SER A 80 -10.91 2.46 15.00
CA SER A 80 -9.69 1.81 15.47
C SER A 80 -9.32 2.17 16.91
N ASP A 81 -9.01 1.13 17.68
CA ASP A 81 -8.43 1.22 19.02
C ASP A 81 -6.89 1.27 18.98
N TYR A 82 -6.30 1.24 17.79
CA TYR A 82 -4.85 1.19 17.57
C TYR A 82 -4.38 2.36 16.72
N ARG A 83 -3.11 2.68 16.83
CA ARG A 83 -2.37 3.52 15.90
C ARG A 83 -1.02 2.88 15.60
N LEU A 84 -0.42 3.22 14.48
CA LEU A 84 0.98 2.90 14.23
C LEU A 84 1.83 3.71 15.21
N ALA A 85 2.77 3.04 15.86
CA ALA A 85 3.78 3.69 16.67
C ALA A 85 4.86 4.31 15.77
N SER A 86 5.37 5.46 16.18
CA SER A 86 6.44 6.14 15.47
C SER A 86 7.37 6.87 16.45
N PRO A 87 8.69 6.85 16.20
CA PRO A 87 9.64 7.69 16.95
C PRO A 87 9.27 9.18 16.86
N ALA A 88 8.73 9.62 15.72
CA ALA A 88 8.29 11.00 15.51
C ALA A 88 7.11 11.40 16.42
N ASP A 89 6.33 10.43 16.89
CA ASP A 89 5.23 10.63 17.85
C ASP A 89 5.69 10.41 19.32
N GLY A 90 7.00 10.23 19.55
CA GLY A 90 7.57 9.99 20.88
C GLY A 90 7.48 8.53 21.36
N ASP A 91 7.29 7.56 20.44
CA ASP A 91 7.16 6.15 20.80
C ASP A 91 8.50 5.40 20.88
N SER A 92 9.66 6.06 20.70
CA SER A 92 10.97 5.40 20.60
C SER A 92 11.22 4.39 21.72
N ASN A 93 11.10 4.82 22.99
CA ASN A 93 11.32 3.92 24.13
C ASN A 93 10.34 2.74 24.13
N TRP A 94 9.08 2.98 23.76
CA TRP A 94 8.09 1.91 23.70
C TRP A 94 8.42 0.91 22.57
N ILE A 95 8.94 1.40 21.44
CA ILE A 95 9.40 0.55 20.33
C ILE A 95 10.58 -0.30 20.80
N ASP A 96 11.62 0.33 21.37
CA ASP A 96 12.82 -0.37 21.86
C ASP A 96 12.50 -1.42 22.95
N GLU A 97 11.53 -1.14 23.82
CA GLU A 97 11.14 -2.06 24.90
C GLU A 97 10.32 -3.27 24.41
N ASN A 98 9.55 -3.12 23.32
CA ASN A 98 8.59 -4.12 22.88
C ASN A 98 9.01 -4.85 21.60
N PHE A 99 10.01 -4.34 20.89
CA PHE A 99 10.48 -4.90 19.63
C PHE A 99 12.00 -4.87 19.55
N GLU A 100 12.58 -5.93 19.00
CA GLU A 100 14.03 -6.03 18.76
C GLU A 100 14.49 -5.29 17.48
N ALA A 101 13.60 -4.48 16.89
CA ALA A 101 13.86 -3.72 15.67
C ALA A 101 14.50 -2.36 16.02
N PRO A 102 15.44 -1.85 15.21
CA PRO A 102 15.95 -0.49 15.35
C PRO A 102 14.81 0.53 15.39
N THR A 103 14.82 1.46 16.35
CA THR A 103 13.77 2.49 16.50
C THR A 103 13.51 3.26 15.19
N ASP A 104 14.55 3.52 14.39
CA ASP A 104 14.47 4.20 13.10
C ASP A 104 13.84 3.36 11.99
N ALA A 105 13.56 2.07 12.19
CA ALA A 105 12.81 1.22 11.27
C ALA A 105 11.30 1.52 11.30
N ALA A 106 10.77 2.01 12.43
CA ALA A 106 9.35 2.32 12.59
C ALA A 106 8.97 3.67 11.95
N ARG A 107 8.98 3.70 10.61
CA ARG A 107 8.74 4.93 9.80
C ARG A 107 7.51 4.82 8.90
N PRO A 108 6.32 4.65 9.48
CA PRO A 108 5.05 4.56 8.74
C PRO A 108 4.70 5.85 7.96
N ASP A 109 5.32 6.98 8.30
CA ASP A 109 5.20 8.24 7.55
C ASP A 109 5.77 8.12 6.12
N ILE A 110 6.84 7.36 5.93
CA ILE A 110 7.43 7.10 4.61
C ILE A 110 6.44 6.30 3.75
N LEU A 111 5.84 5.26 4.31
CA LEU A 111 4.78 4.50 3.64
C LEU A 111 3.57 5.39 3.31
N HIS A 112 3.13 6.23 4.26
CA HIS A 112 2.00 7.15 4.07
C HIS A 112 2.21 8.06 2.86
N GLN A 113 3.36 8.74 2.80
CA GLN A 113 3.69 9.64 1.69
C GLN A 113 3.83 8.88 0.36
N THR A 114 4.42 7.68 0.39
CA THR A 114 4.63 6.87 -0.82
C THR A 114 3.29 6.38 -1.39
N LEU A 115 2.38 5.90 -0.55
CA LEU A 115 1.03 5.49 -0.99
C LEU A 115 0.23 6.67 -1.55
N MET A 116 0.30 7.85 -0.93
CA MET A 116 -0.32 9.04 -1.49
C MET A 116 0.23 9.37 -2.88
N GLN A 117 1.56 9.32 -3.05
CA GLN A 117 2.20 9.59 -4.34
C GLN A 117 1.74 8.61 -5.43
N ILE A 118 1.76 7.30 -5.14
CA ILE A 118 1.39 6.26 -6.12
C ILE A 118 -0.09 6.37 -6.48
N LEU A 119 -0.97 6.43 -5.46
CA LEU A 119 -2.42 6.35 -5.69
C LEU A 119 -3.01 7.66 -6.25
N ASP A 120 -2.33 8.79 -6.10
CA ASP A 120 -2.71 10.03 -6.76
C ASP A 120 -2.08 10.24 -8.13
N SER A 121 -1.09 9.43 -8.51
CA SER A 121 -0.42 9.57 -9.79
C SER A 121 -1.38 9.43 -10.97
N GLU A 122 -1.05 10.12 -12.07
CA GLU A 122 -1.76 9.97 -13.34
C GLU A 122 -1.74 8.52 -13.83
N ALA A 123 -0.63 7.80 -13.65
CA ALA A 123 -0.53 6.37 -13.94
C ALA A 123 -1.63 5.56 -13.25
N ASN A 124 -1.91 5.82 -11.96
CA ASN A 124 -3.02 5.16 -11.27
C ASN A 124 -4.39 5.59 -11.84
N LYS A 125 -4.57 6.87 -12.17
CA LYS A 125 -5.84 7.36 -12.73
C LYS A 125 -6.13 6.78 -14.11
N PHE A 126 -5.08 6.53 -14.91
CA PHE A 126 -5.16 5.84 -16.20
C PHE A 126 -5.29 4.32 -16.08
N GLY A 127 -5.24 3.75 -14.86
CA GLY A 127 -5.40 2.31 -14.65
C GLY A 127 -4.13 1.49 -14.88
N CYS A 128 -2.97 2.13 -15.03
CA CYS A 128 -1.68 1.47 -15.19
C CYS A 128 -1.13 0.90 -13.87
N VAL A 129 -1.72 1.25 -12.72
CA VAL A 129 -1.30 0.76 -11.40
C VAL A 129 -2.29 -0.28 -10.90
N GLY A 130 -1.78 -1.48 -10.62
CA GLY A 130 -2.51 -2.56 -9.96
C GLY A 130 -2.43 -2.48 -8.44
N ASP A 131 -2.69 -3.61 -7.78
CA ASP A 131 -2.56 -3.69 -6.33
C ASP A 131 -1.12 -3.41 -5.88
N ILE A 132 -0.99 -2.67 -4.78
CA ILE A 132 0.26 -2.36 -4.11
C ILE A 132 0.42 -3.35 -2.95
N ILE A 133 1.56 -4.03 -2.90
CA ILE A 133 1.90 -4.98 -1.85
C ILE A 133 2.87 -4.32 -0.89
N VAL A 134 2.51 -4.23 0.38
CA VAL A 134 3.42 -3.77 1.43
C VAL A 134 3.90 -5.00 2.18
N ALA A 135 5.15 -5.40 1.93
CA ALA A 135 5.80 -6.50 2.63
C ALA A 135 6.10 -6.04 4.06
N LEU A 136 5.37 -6.61 5.02
CA LEU A 136 5.58 -6.32 6.42
C LEU A 136 6.84 -7.05 6.87
N ASP A 137 7.63 -6.39 7.71
CA ASP A 137 8.84 -7.00 8.25
C ASP A 137 8.51 -8.35 8.92
N SER A 138 9.34 -9.35 8.64
CA SER A 138 9.30 -10.69 9.24
C SER A 138 9.26 -10.66 10.78
N LEU A 139 9.85 -9.63 11.40
CA LEU A 139 9.81 -9.40 12.85
C LEU A 139 8.39 -9.14 13.39
N GLN A 140 7.40 -8.91 12.53
CA GLN A 140 6.01 -8.65 12.96
C GLN A 140 5.07 -9.81 12.70
N THR A 141 4.91 -10.23 11.45
CA THR A 141 3.81 -11.16 11.11
C THR A 141 4.10 -12.14 9.97
N GLY A 142 5.15 -11.91 9.16
CA GLY A 142 5.38 -12.68 7.93
C GLY A 142 4.30 -12.50 6.85
N ARG A 143 3.39 -11.53 7.04
CA ARG A 143 2.26 -11.24 6.15
C ARG A 143 2.60 -10.08 5.22
N ALA A 144 1.76 -9.82 4.23
CA ALA A 144 1.75 -8.56 3.48
C ALA A 144 0.43 -7.83 3.64
N LEU A 145 0.48 -6.50 3.56
CA LEU A 145 -0.69 -5.65 3.49
C LEU A 145 -0.91 -5.25 2.03
N CYS A 146 -2.02 -5.69 1.46
CA CYS A 146 -2.43 -5.34 0.10
C CYS A 146 -3.28 -4.09 0.12
N VAL A 147 -2.94 -3.15 -0.78
CA VAL A 147 -3.66 -1.90 -1.01
C VAL A 147 -4.12 -1.89 -2.46
N THR A 148 -5.43 -1.79 -2.69
CA THR A 148 -5.96 -1.75 -4.05
C THR A 148 -5.76 -0.37 -4.68
N SER A 149 -5.76 -0.31 -6.01
CA SER A 149 -5.55 0.95 -6.76
C SER A 149 -6.65 2.00 -6.56
N ASP A 150 -7.83 1.59 -6.10
CA ASP A 150 -8.96 2.45 -5.75
C ASP A 150 -9.00 2.87 -4.26
N PHE A 151 -8.03 2.43 -3.46
CA PHE A 151 -7.95 2.80 -2.05
C PHE A 151 -7.73 4.32 -1.89
N VAL A 152 -8.60 4.97 -1.11
CA VAL A 152 -8.47 6.39 -0.79
C VAL A 152 -7.63 6.57 0.46
N VAL A 153 -6.35 6.87 0.28
CA VAL A 153 -5.41 7.11 1.37
C VAL A 153 -5.86 8.32 2.21
N PRO A 154 -6.02 8.18 3.54
CA PRO A 154 -6.30 9.33 4.40
C PRO A 154 -5.17 10.37 4.31
N ARG A 155 -5.50 11.64 4.06
CA ARG A 155 -4.51 12.72 3.87
C ARG A 155 -3.74 13.12 5.12
N THR A 156 -4.34 12.92 6.28
CA THR A 156 -3.70 13.21 7.57
C THR A 156 -3.09 11.95 8.14
N TYR A 157 -1.81 12.01 8.54
CA TYR A 157 -1.09 10.88 9.10
C TYR A 157 -1.83 10.21 10.27
N GLY A 158 -2.42 10.98 11.20
CA GLY A 158 -3.17 10.41 12.32
C GLY A 158 -4.37 9.53 11.92
N LYS A 159 -5.05 9.83 10.81
CA LYS A 159 -6.12 8.95 10.28
C LYS A 159 -5.53 7.74 9.57
N PHE A 160 -4.49 7.95 8.76
CA PHE A 160 -3.78 6.89 8.06
C PHE A 160 -3.26 5.84 9.05
N SER A 161 -2.51 6.28 10.06
CA SER A 161 -1.93 5.45 11.11
C SER A 161 -2.98 4.59 11.81
N ARG A 162 -4.13 5.15 12.19
CA ARG A 162 -5.21 4.39 12.82
C ARG A 162 -5.89 3.39 11.88
N CYS A 163 -6.09 3.78 10.62
CA CYS A 163 -6.69 2.93 9.59
C CYS A 163 -5.81 1.70 9.31
N VAL A 164 -4.53 1.93 9.04
CA VAL A 164 -3.57 0.86 8.75
C VAL A 164 -3.35 -0.02 9.96
N ALA A 165 -3.24 0.54 11.17
CA ALA A 165 -3.13 -0.27 12.39
C ALA A 165 -4.34 -1.21 12.58
N ALA A 166 -5.55 -0.76 12.28
CA ALA A 166 -6.73 -1.62 12.33
C ALA A 166 -6.70 -2.76 11.31
N ALA A 167 -6.15 -2.50 10.11
CA ALA A 167 -5.94 -3.53 9.09
C ALA A 167 -4.89 -4.55 9.55
N VAL A 168 -3.74 -4.08 10.03
CA VAL A 168 -2.62 -4.91 10.52
C VAL A 168 -3.04 -5.79 11.70
N GLN A 169 -3.87 -5.25 12.61
CA GLN A 169 -4.43 -6.01 13.73
C GLN A 169 -5.57 -6.97 13.32
N GLY A 170 -6.00 -6.95 12.05
CA GLY A 170 -7.09 -7.80 11.55
C GLY A 170 -8.44 -7.52 12.23
N GLN A 171 -8.64 -6.32 12.77
CA GLN A 171 -9.80 -6.02 13.60
C GLN A 171 -11.00 -5.51 12.82
N LEU A 172 -10.78 -4.89 11.66
CA LEU A 172 -11.80 -4.28 10.83
C LEU A 172 -11.64 -4.73 9.38
N GLN A 173 -12.76 -4.90 8.68
CA GLN A 173 -12.75 -5.02 7.22
C GLN A 173 -12.76 -3.61 6.63
N ILE A 174 -11.75 -3.29 5.82
CA ILE A 174 -11.55 -1.96 5.26
C ILE A 174 -11.57 -2.09 3.74
N ALA A 175 -12.38 -1.28 3.07
CA ALA A 175 -12.45 -1.26 1.61
C ALA A 175 -11.07 -0.92 1.05
N GLY A 176 -10.57 -1.78 0.15
CA GLY A 176 -9.30 -1.61 -0.54
C GLY A 176 -8.03 -1.82 0.31
N LEU A 177 -8.16 -2.35 1.52
CA LEU A 177 -7.02 -2.60 2.41
C LEU A 177 -7.20 -3.90 3.19
N TYR A 178 -6.35 -4.89 2.93
CA TYR A 178 -6.46 -6.22 3.54
C TYR A 178 -5.10 -6.90 3.72
N LEU A 179 -5.03 -7.83 4.67
CA LEU A 179 -3.84 -8.65 4.89
C LEU A 179 -3.89 -9.92 4.05
N VAL A 180 -2.75 -10.33 3.54
CA VAL A 180 -2.52 -11.63 2.90
C VAL A 180 -1.44 -12.39 3.66
N ASP A 181 -1.67 -13.69 3.83
CA ASP A 181 -0.82 -14.54 4.67
C ASP A 181 0.49 -14.94 3.98
N GLU A 182 0.55 -14.87 2.65
CA GLU A 182 1.76 -15.12 1.88
C GLU A 182 2.23 -13.84 1.18
N GLN A 183 3.51 -13.52 1.35
CA GLN A 183 4.19 -12.51 0.55
C GLN A 183 4.43 -13.09 -0.85
N ARG A 184 3.39 -13.12 -1.71
CA ARG A 184 3.53 -13.45 -3.14
C ARG A 184 3.57 -12.17 -3.97
N PRO A 185 4.75 -11.53 -4.11
CA PRO A 185 4.87 -10.25 -4.82
C PRO A 185 4.76 -10.38 -6.34
N ALA A 186 5.18 -11.52 -6.90
CA ALA A 186 5.44 -11.72 -8.32
C ALA A 186 5.03 -13.14 -8.73
N GLY A 187 4.39 -13.26 -9.90
CA GLY A 187 4.16 -14.52 -10.58
C GLY A 187 5.34 -14.91 -11.46
N GLU A 188 5.36 -16.17 -11.92
CA GLU A 188 6.47 -16.71 -12.75
C GLU A 188 6.74 -15.95 -14.05
N ARG A 189 5.78 -15.19 -14.56
CA ARG A 189 5.89 -14.37 -15.79
C ARG A 189 6.06 -12.88 -15.51
N ASP A 190 6.04 -12.45 -14.24
CA ASP A 190 6.18 -11.05 -13.90
C ASP A 190 7.64 -10.60 -14.09
N TYR A 191 7.83 -9.41 -14.63
CA TYR A 191 9.15 -8.79 -14.78
C TYR A 191 9.44 -7.95 -13.54
N VAL A 192 10.47 -8.30 -12.78
CA VAL A 192 10.77 -7.68 -11.48
C VAL A 192 11.93 -6.70 -11.60
N MET A 193 11.66 -5.44 -11.28
CA MET A 193 12.63 -4.37 -11.16
C MET A 193 12.84 -3.99 -9.69
N GLY A 194 14.05 -4.18 -9.19
CA GLY A 194 14.48 -3.68 -7.89
C GLY A 194 14.97 -2.24 -7.99
N LEU A 195 14.22 -1.29 -7.42
CA LEU A 195 14.63 0.10 -7.32
C LEU A 195 15.53 0.31 -6.12
N THR A 196 16.78 0.63 -6.41
CA THR A 196 17.76 0.98 -5.38
C THR A 196 17.75 2.49 -5.18
N VAL A 197 17.62 2.90 -3.93
CA VAL A 197 17.48 4.31 -3.57
C VAL A 197 18.83 4.77 -3.04
N GLY A 198 19.57 5.56 -3.82
CA GLY A 198 20.88 6.08 -3.41
C GLY A 198 22.06 5.79 -4.34
N GLY A 199 21.84 5.53 -5.64
CA GLY A 199 22.90 5.53 -6.64
C GLY A 199 23.95 4.41 -6.49
N ARG A 200 23.69 3.40 -5.64
CA ARG A 200 24.62 2.27 -5.41
C ARG A 200 24.76 1.36 -6.63
N TYR A 201 23.80 1.38 -7.55
CA TYR A 201 23.86 0.65 -8.82
C TYR A 201 23.89 1.69 -9.95
N LEU A 202 25.09 1.92 -10.48
CA LEU A 202 25.39 2.95 -11.49
C LEU A 202 25.09 2.51 -12.93
N ASN A 203 24.46 1.35 -13.13
CA ASN A 203 23.89 1.00 -14.42
C ASN A 203 22.59 1.79 -14.59
N THR A 204 22.72 3.10 -14.77
CA THR A 204 21.61 4.00 -15.12
C THR A 204 21.16 3.66 -16.53
N VAL A 205 20.26 2.69 -16.65
CA VAL A 205 19.41 2.59 -17.83
C VAL A 205 18.39 3.72 -17.70
N ASP A 206 18.07 4.40 -18.81
CA ASP A 206 16.98 5.36 -18.81
C ASP A 206 15.69 4.64 -18.38
N LEU A 207 15.22 4.95 -17.18
CA LEU A 207 14.05 4.32 -16.59
C LEU A 207 12.82 4.52 -17.48
N SER A 208 12.69 5.70 -18.10
CA SER A 208 11.56 6.02 -18.98
C SER A 208 11.57 5.09 -20.19
N ASP A 209 12.69 5.03 -20.91
CA ASP A 209 12.76 4.19 -22.11
C ASP A 209 12.64 2.70 -21.79
N THR A 210 13.20 2.26 -20.66
CA THR A 210 13.07 0.88 -20.17
C THR A 210 11.61 0.54 -19.87
N LEU A 211 10.93 1.38 -19.07
CA LEU A 211 9.54 1.14 -18.71
C LEU A 211 8.63 1.23 -19.93
N LYS A 212 8.82 2.20 -20.82
CA LYS A 212 8.10 2.30 -22.09
C LYS A 212 8.27 1.06 -22.95
N TYR A 213 9.51 0.58 -23.12
CA TYR A 213 9.80 -0.62 -23.87
C TYR A 213 9.08 -1.83 -23.26
N LEU A 214 9.20 -2.04 -21.95
CA LEU A 214 8.52 -3.13 -21.25
C LEU A 214 7.00 -3.00 -21.36
N MET A 215 6.48 -1.78 -21.30
CA MET A 215 5.04 -1.53 -21.34
C MET A 215 4.43 -1.67 -22.74
N THR A 216 5.23 -1.47 -23.78
CA THR A 216 4.81 -1.61 -25.19
C THR A 216 5.20 -2.96 -25.79
N SER A 217 6.01 -3.75 -25.08
CA SER A 217 6.40 -5.09 -25.49
C SER A 217 5.18 -6.03 -25.43
N VAL A 218 4.80 -6.51 -26.61
CA VAL A 218 3.67 -7.42 -26.87
C VAL A 218 3.87 -8.80 -26.22
N ASP A 219 5.08 -9.11 -25.74
CA ASP A 219 5.42 -10.38 -25.08
C ASP A 219 5.22 -10.37 -23.55
N SER A 220 4.72 -9.27 -22.97
CA SER A 220 4.48 -9.17 -21.53
C SER A 220 3.12 -9.76 -21.11
N ASP A 221 3.03 -11.09 -21.12
CA ASP A 221 1.91 -11.83 -20.48
C ASP A 221 1.85 -11.58 -18.95
N GLY A 222 2.91 -11.02 -18.35
CA GLY A 222 3.05 -10.75 -16.92
C GLY A 222 3.10 -9.26 -16.57
N LYS A 223 3.03 -8.98 -15.27
CA LYS A 223 3.04 -7.61 -14.73
C LYS A 223 4.47 -7.09 -14.59
N ILE A 224 4.62 -5.77 -14.66
CA ILE A 224 5.88 -5.11 -14.29
C ILE A 224 5.85 -4.85 -12.79
N VAL A 225 6.68 -5.56 -12.03
CA VAL A 225 6.77 -5.46 -10.58
C VAL A 225 7.89 -4.49 -10.22
N ILE A 226 7.53 -3.37 -9.62
CA ILE A 226 8.45 -2.37 -9.11
C ILE A 226 8.62 -2.58 -7.61
N ALA A 227 9.75 -3.15 -7.22
CA ALA A 227 10.05 -3.35 -5.81
C ALA A 227 10.97 -2.25 -5.27
N MET A 228 10.62 -1.68 -4.11
CA MET A 228 11.36 -0.56 -3.54
C MET A 228 11.24 -0.50 -2.03
N GLY A 229 12.25 0.06 -1.36
CA GLY A 229 12.24 0.24 0.10
C GLY A 229 11.35 1.39 0.56
N VAL A 230 10.61 1.16 1.64
CA VAL A 230 9.87 2.20 2.41
C VAL A 230 10.43 2.32 3.82
N THR A 231 11.75 2.39 3.90
CA THR A 231 12.58 2.44 5.10
C THR A 231 13.31 3.78 5.20
N SER A 232 13.88 4.08 6.37
CA SER A 232 14.60 5.34 6.63
C SER A 232 16.04 5.35 6.10
N HIS A 233 16.80 4.29 6.40
CA HIS A 233 18.26 4.28 6.21
C HIS A 233 18.80 3.00 5.55
N THR A 234 18.00 1.95 5.47
CA THR A 234 18.35 0.69 4.81
C THR A 234 17.77 0.67 3.40
N ASP A 235 18.50 0.09 2.45
CA ASP A 235 17.94 -0.26 1.14
C ASP A 235 17.61 -1.75 1.15
N PRO A 236 16.35 -2.14 1.42
CA PRO A 236 15.94 -3.54 1.51
C PRO A 236 16.11 -4.27 0.17
N VAL A 237 16.08 -3.56 -0.95
CA VAL A 237 16.34 -4.14 -2.27
C VAL A 237 17.82 -4.55 -2.35
N ALA A 238 18.73 -3.67 -1.95
CA ALA A 238 20.16 -3.96 -1.96
C ALA A 238 20.61 -4.95 -0.86
N SER A 239 19.89 -5.06 0.26
CA SER A 239 20.22 -6.02 1.34
C SER A 239 19.66 -7.43 1.10
N GLY A 240 19.07 -7.70 -0.06
CA GLY A 240 18.54 -9.01 -0.42
C GLY A 240 17.16 -9.34 0.15
N GLU A 241 16.43 -8.37 0.71
CA GLU A 241 15.01 -8.60 1.08
C GLU A 241 14.15 -8.83 -0.15
N LEU A 242 14.45 -8.15 -1.26
CA LEU A 242 13.80 -8.43 -2.54
C LEU A 242 13.99 -9.89 -2.96
N ALA A 243 15.16 -10.45 -2.70
CA ALA A 243 15.48 -11.82 -3.07
C ALA A 243 14.62 -12.83 -2.30
N LYS A 244 14.41 -12.61 -1.00
CA LYS A 244 13.52 -13.45 -0.17
C LYS A 244 12.08 -13.40 -0.65
N VAL A 245 11.64 -12.24 -1.12
CA VAL A 245 10.26 -11.98 -1.52
C VAL A 245 10.02 -12.53 -2.94
N VAL A 246 11.01 -12.47 -3.85
CA VAL A 246 10.88 -12.84 -5.27
C VAL A 246 11.33 -14.27 -5.59
N PHE A 247 12.49 -14.73 -5.07
CA PHE A 247 13.07 -16.01 -5.47
C PHE A 247 12.44 -17.23 -4.78
N ASP A 248 11.68 -17.04 -3.69
CA ASP A 248 10.88 -18.12 -3.11
C ASP A 248 9.64 -18.46 -3.98
N SER A 249 9.27 -17.60 -4.92
CA SER A 249 8.03 -17.73 -5.72
C SER A 249 8.24 -17.91 -7.23
N SER A 250 9.33 -17.38 -7.77
CA SER A 250 9.59 -17.39 -9.22
C SER A 250 11.11 -17.33 -9.44
N GLY A 251 11.70 -18.33 -10.09
CA GLY A 251 13.12 -18.34 -10.48
C GLY A 251 13.50 -17.29 -11.54
N GLY A 252 12.79 -16.16 -11.60
CA GLY A 252 12.98 -15.07 -12.54
C GLY A 252 14.16 -14.19 -12.16
N ALA A 253 14.85 -13.66 -13.17
CA ALA A 253 15.91 -12.68 -12.98
C ALA A 253 15.33 -11.38 -12.41
N VAL A 254 16.06 -10.77 -11.48
CA VAL A 254 15.73 -9.44 -10.92
C VAL A 254 16.69 -8.43 -11.53
N ASP A 255 16.14 -7.43 -12.20
CA ASP A 255 16.92 -6.31 -12.71
C ASP A 255 16.95 -5.17 -11.69
N TYR A 256 18.15 -4.70 -11.35
CA TYR A 256 18.32 -3.60 -10.40
C TYR A 256 18.50 -2.29 -11.17
N VAL A 257 17.66 -1.30 -10.85
CA VAL A 257 17.64 -0.01 -11.53
C VAL A 257 17.73 1.13 -10.51
N SER A 258 18.37 2.23 -10.92
CA SER A 258 18.36 3.48 -10.16
C SER A 258 17.65 4.56 -10.96
N VAL A 259 16.65 5.19 -10.35
CA VAL A 259 15.87 6.28 -10.99
C VAL A 259 16.56 7.64 -10.89
N SER A 260 17.66 7.72 -10.14
CA SER A 260 18.44 8.93 -9.91
C SER A 260 19.87 8.59 -9.52
N ARG A 261 20.80 9.51 -9.76
CA ARG A 261 22.17 9.44 -9.22
C ARG A 261 22.26 9.90 -7.76
N MET A 262 21.20 10.54 -7.25
CA MET A 262 21.10 11.00 -5.86
C MET A 262 20.19 10.07 -5.06
N GLY A 263 20.41 10.03 -3.73
CA GLY A 263 19.43 9.43 -2.82
C GLY A 263 18.12 10.22 -2.87
N LEU A 264 17.02 9.51 -3.14
CA LEU A 264 15.67 10.06 -3.14
C LEU A 264 14.90 9.54 -1.93
N THR A 265 13.79 10.20 -1.57
CA THR A 265 12.81 9.55 -0.70
C THR A 265 12.06 8.48 -1.50
N ALA A 266 11.50 7.48 -0.79
CA ALA A 266 10.66 6.46 -1.42
C ALA A 266 9.49 7.08 -2.20
N SER A 267 8.84 8.11 -1.65
CA SER A 267 7.77 8.83 -2.35
C SER A 267 8.24 9.47 -3.66
N TRP A 268 9.39 10.14 -3.68
CA TRP A 268 9.92 10.74 -4.91
C TRP A 268 10.31 9.70 -5.95
N ALA A 269 10.95 8.60 -5.54
CA ALA A 269 11.28 7.51 -6.44
C ALA A 269 10.02 6.87 -7.06
N ALA A 270 8.99 6.62 -6.26
CA ALA A 270 7.71 6.10 -6.75
C ALA A 270 7.02 7.09 -7.72
N GLY A 271 7.09 8.39 -7.42
CA GLY A 271 6.60 9.43 -8.31
C GLY A 271 7.29 9.42 -9.68
N LYS A 272 8.63 9.25 -9.70
CA LYS A 272 9.41 9.15 -10.95
C LYS A 272 9.03 7.93 -11.79
N VAL A 273 8.77 6.79 -11.15
CA VAL A 273 8.28 5.59 -11.85
C VAL A 273 6.91 5.86 -12.46
N CYS A 274 6.00 6.46 -11.69
CA CYS A 274 4.65 6.74 -12.19
C CYS A 274 4.66 7.76 -13.34
N GLU A 275 5.54 8.78 -13.27
CA GLU A 275 5.73 9.77 -14.33
C GLU A 275 6.29 9.13 -15.62
N ALA A 276 7.28 8.24 -15.48
CA ALA A 276 7.93 7.54 -16.59
C ALA A 276 6.98 6.63 -17.40
N VAL A 277 5.86 6.24 -16.82
CA VAL A 277 4.83 5.41 -17.46
C VAL A 277 3.81 6.23 -18.25
N VAL A 278 3.67 7.53 -17.93
CA VAL A 278 2.67 8.40 -18.56
C VAL A 278 3.28 9.25 -19.69
N LEU A 279 4.51 9.72 -19.50
CA LEU A 279 5.28 10.44 -20.53
C LEU A 279 5.81 9.49 -21.59
#